data_AF-A0A847N6Q2-F1
#
_entry.id   AF-A0A847N6Q2-F1
#
_cell.length_a   1.000
_cell.length_b   1.000
_cell.length_c   1.000
_cell.angle_alpha   90.00
_cell.angle_beta   90.00
_cell.angle_gamma   90.00
#
_symmetry.space_group_name_H-M   'P 1'
#
loop_
_entity.id
_entity.type
_entity.pdbx_description
1 polymer ?
#
loop_
_entity_poly.entity_id
_entity_poly.type
_entity_poly.pdbx_seq_one_letter_code
_entity_poly.pdbx_strand_id
1 'polypeptide(L)'
;MKKGNKLLLTTFIVIIISSIIIDIVFQNISDNFVWIITTIAILFYVIFIVYGVRKIIKMNKEDNEIYKRVDALIQQKDFDEARLIIKDSILKVNFSITSVKIEKLLLILELTVGNNREAKKIIETTKWGRFESEKFYFEALFLLKEGRKDEALEYYKKLIKWNKRYKKAYQKQIDNLQVIFRYINEGVKENIETQFPLVKEIMNL
;
A
#
# COMPACT_ATOMS: atom_id res chain seq x y z
N MET A 1 12.20 -12.43 -11.47
CA MET A 1 10.84 -12.67 -10.91
C MET A 1 10.88 -13.86 -9.95
N LYS A 2 10.45 -13.72 -8.69
CA LYS A 2 10.43 -14.84 -7.72
C LYS A 2 9.31 -15.85 -8.05
N LYS A 3 9.53 -17.14 -7.69
CA LYS A 3 8.78 -18.35 -8.14
C LYS A 3 7.24 -18.20 -8.19
N GLY A 4 6.61 -17.56 -7.20
CA GLY A 4 5.14 -17.44 -7.13
C GLY A 4 4.50 -16.55 -8.21
N ASN A 5 5.16 -15.45 -8.58
CA ASN A 5 4.67 -14.57 -9.67
C ASN A 5 4.90 -15.21 -11.04
N LYS A 6 5.95 -16.03 -11.15
CA LYS A 6 6.18 -16.84 -12.34
C LYS A 6 5.06 -17.87 -12.50
N LEU A 7 4.67 -18.54 -11.40
CA LEU A 7 3.60 -19.55 -11.39
C LEU A 7 2.26 -18.97 -11.84
N LEU A 8 1.79 -17.87 -11.23
CA LEU A 8 0.51 -17.23 -11.59
C LEU A 8 0.47 -16.77 -13.04
N LEU A 9 1.55 -16.11 -13.50
CA LEU A 9 1.67 -15.66 -14.88
C LEU A 9 1.70 -16.85 -15.85
N THR A 10 2.43 -17.92 -15.53
CA THR A 10 2.46 -19.13 -16.35
C THR A 10 1.11 -19.81 -16.41
N THR A 11 0.36 -19.92 -15.31
CA THR A 11 -1.01 -20.47 -15.35
C THR A 11 -1.95 -19.60 -16.17
N PHE A 12 -1.84 -18.27 -16.09
CA PHE A 12 -2.70 -17.37 -16.87
C PHE A 12 -2.41 -17.49 -18.38
N ILE A 13 -1.13 -17.58 -18.75
CA ILE A 13 -0.71 -17.80 -20.15
C ILE A 13 -1.19 -19.17 -20.63
N VAL A 14 -1.05 -20.22 -19.81
CA VAL A 14 -1.53 -21.57 -20.15
C VAL A 14 -3.04 -21.59 -20.39
N ILE A 15 -3.84 -20.89 -19.57
CA ILE A 15 -5.30 -20.81 -19.71
C ILE A 15 -5.70 -20.10 -21.02
N ILE A 16 -5.02 -19.00 -21.37
CA ILE A 16 -5.28 -18.28 -22.62
C ILE A 16 -4.94 -19.16 -23.83
N ILE A 17 -3.75 -19.79 -23.81
CA ILE A 17 -3.32 -20.68 -24.88
C ILE A 17 -4.26 -21.88 -25.02
N SER A 18 -4.70 -22.49 -23.92
CA SER A 18 -5.66 -23.59 -23.98
C SER A 18 -7.01 -23.17 -24.54
N SER A 19 -7.47 -21.95 -24.27
CA SER A 19 -8.74 -21.44 -24.82
C SER A 19 -8.65 -21.22 -26.34
N ILE A 20 -7.54 -20.66 -26.83
CA ILE A 20 -7.29 -20.46 -28.27
C ILE A 20 -7.14 -21.80 -28.99
N ILE A 21 -6.46 -22.78 -28.39
CA ILE A 21 -6.31 -24.12 -28.96
C ILE A 21 -7.68 -24.83 -29.05
N ILE A 22 -8.55 -24.66 -28.05
CA ILE A 22 -9.91 -25.21 -28.09
C ILE A 22 -10.68 -24.61 -29.27
N ASP A 23 -10.67 -23.30 -29.46
CA ASP A 23 -11.38 -22.68 -30.59
C ASP A 23 -10.87 -23.14 -31.97
N ILE A 24 -9.55 -23.40 -32.10
CA ILE A 24 -8.94 -23.87 -33.36
C ILE A 24 -9.24 -25.36 -33.61
N VAL A 25 -9.15 -26.20 -32.58
CA VAL A 25 -9.29 -27.66 -32.72
C VAL A 25 -10.76 -28.08 -32.88
N PHE A 26 -11.71 -27.32 -32.33
CA PHE A 26 -13.11 -27.72 -32.25
C PHE A 26 -14.02 -27.12 -33.33
N GLN A 27 -13.47 -26.51 -34.40
CA GLN A 27 -14.25 -25.94 -35.52
C GLN A 27 -15.19 -26.93 -36.23
N ASN A 28 -15.01 -28.25 -36.06
CA ASN A 28 -15.77 -29.30 -36.74
C ASN A 28 -16.55 -30.24 -35.80
N ILE A 29 -16.82 -29.84 -34.55
CA ILE A 29 -17.52 -30.69 -33.57
C ILE A 29 -18.95 -30.19 -33.36
N SER A 30 -19.90 -31.10 -33.08
CA SER A 30 -21.31 -30.76 -32.87
C SER A 30 -21.50 -29.67 -31.80
N ASP A 31 -22.46 -28.79 -32.03
CA ASP A 31 -22.78 -27.64 -31.17
C ASP A 31 -22.96 -28.03 -29.69
N ASN A 32 -23.51 -29.22 -29.43
CA ASN A 32 -23.70 -29.75 -28.07
C ASN A 32 -22.38 -29.99 -27.33
N PHE A 33 -21.32 -30.41 -28.02
CA PHE A 33 -20.02 -30.68 -27.38
C PHE A 33 -19.26 -29.38 -27.07
N VAL A 34 -19.34 -28.40 -27.98
CA VAL A 34 -18.80 -27.04 -27.76
C VAL A 34 -19.46 -26.43 -26.53
N TRP A 35 -20.80 -26.53 -26.42
CA TRP A 35 -21.55 -26.00 -25.28
C TRP A 35 -21.12 -26.62 -23.93
N ILE A 36 -20.85 -27.92 -23.90
CA ILE A 36 -20.35 -28.62 -22.69
C ILE A 36 -18.97 -28.09 -22.29
N ILE A 37 -18.02 -27.98 -23.24
CA ILE A 37 -16.67 -27.48 -22.95
C ILE A 37 -16.70 -26.02 -22.49
N THR A 38 -17.46 -25.16 -23.17
CA THR A 38 -17.60 -23.75 -22.78
C THR A 38 -18.18 -23.63 -21.37
N THR A 39 -19.17 -24.45 -21.02
CA THR A 39 -19.77 -24.48 -19.68
C THR A 39 -18.75 -24.89 -18.61
N ILE A 40 -17.94 -25.91 -18.88
CA ILE A 40 -16.85 -26.34 -17.99
C ILE A 40 -15.81 -25.24 -17.82
N ALA A 41 -15.39 -24.59 -18.91
CA ALA A 41 -14.42 -23.50 -18.87
C ALA A 41 -14.93 -22.30 -18.05
N ILE A 42 -16.21 -21.93 -18.20
CA ILE A 42 -16.86 -20.88 -17.39
C ILE A 42 -16.86 -21.27 -15.91
N LEU A 43 -17.20 -22.52 -15.57
CA LEU A 43 -17.16 -23.03 -14.20
C LEU A 43 -15.76 -22.91 -13.58
N PHE A 44 -14.71 -23.31 -14.30
CA PHE A 44 -13.33 -23.14 -13.86
C PHE A 44 -12.96 -21.67 -13.66
N TYR A 45 -13.38 -20.79 -14.58
CA TYR A 45 -13.16 -19.35 -14.48
C TYR A 45 -13.82 -18.75 -13.24
N VAL A 46 -15.06 -19.12 -12.95
CA VAL A 46 -15.79 -18.68 -11.75
C VAL A 46 -15.09 -19.16 -10.47
N ILE A 47 -14.68 -20.43 -10.40
CA ILE A 47 -13.94 -20.97 -9.25
C ILE A 47 -12.63 -20.19 -9.04
N PHE A 48 -11.92 -19.87 -10.11
CA PHE A 48 -10.68 -19.10 -10.05
C PHE A 48 -10.91 -17.67 -9.54
N ILE A 49 -11.95 -16.98 -10.03
CA ILE A 49 -12.33 -15.65 -9.51
C ILE A 49 -12.65 -15.74 -8.03
N VAL A 50 -13.49 -16.69 -7.62
CA VAL A 50 -13.89 -16.85 -6.20
C VAL A 50 -12.67 -17.11 -5.31
N TYR A 51 -11.73 -17.96 -5.75
CA TYR A 51 -10.48 -18.20 -5.05
C TYR A 51 -9.62 -16.92 -4.94
N GLY A 52 -9.47 -16.18 -6.04
CA GLY A 52 -8.76 -14.91 -6.08
C GLY A 52 -9.35 -13.87 -5.12
N VAL A 53 -10.67 -13.68 -5.17
CA VAL A 53 -11.40 -12.77 -4.27
C VAL A 53 -11.23 -13.19 -2.81
N ARG A 54 -11.40 -14.48 -2.49
CA ARG A 54 -11.18 -14.98 -1.12
C ARG A 54 -9.78 -14.72 -0.62
N LYS A 55 -8.76 -14.93 -1.45
CA LYS A 55 -7.36 -14.67 -1.09
C LYS A 55 -7.11 -13.19 -0.82
N ILE A 56 -7.66 -12.29 -1.66
CA ILE A 56 -7.56 -10.84 -1.47
C ILE A 56 -8.25 -10.42 -0.16
N ILE A 57 -9.44 -10.95 0.12
CA ILE A 57 -10.17 -10.66 1.38
C ILE A 57 -9.35 -11.13 2.58
N LYS A 58 -8.78 -12.34 2.54
CA LYS A 58 -7.94 -12.88 3.62
C LYS A 58 -6.73 -11.98 3.88
N MET A 59 -6.01 -11.59 2.82
CA MET A 59 -4.86 -10.69 2.94
C MET A 59 -5.25 -9.32 3.51
N ASN A 60 -6.36 -8.73 3.06
CA ASN A 60 -6.83 -7.45 3.61
C ASN A 60 -7.18 -7.55 5.11
N LYS A 61 -7.71 -8.71 5.56
CA LYS A 61 -7.95 -8.94 6.99
C LYS A 61 -6.65 -9.02 7.77
N GLU A 62 -5.67 -9.78 7.28
CA GLU A 62 -4.34 -9.90 7.91
C GLU A 62 -3.65 -8.53 8.01
N ASP A 63 -3.65 -7.74 6.92
CA ASP A 63 -3.13 -6.36 6.92
C ASP A 63 -3.81 -5.52 8.00
N ASN A 64 -5.15 -5.50 8.04
CA ASN A 64 -5.92 -4.70 9.00
C ASN A 64 -5.64 -5.09 10.45
N GLU A 65 -5.46 -6.37 10.74
CA GLU A 65 -5.10 -6.84 12.09
C GLU A 65 -3.69 -6.38 12.49
N ILE A 66 -2.72 -6.39 11.56
CA ILE A 66 -1.38 -5.82 11.80
C ILE A 66 -1.49 -4.33 12.14
N TYR A 67 -2.26 -3.57 11.36
CA TYR A 67 -2.46 -2.14 11.63
C TYR A 67 -3.05 -1.88 13.01
N LYS A 68 -4.11 -2.61 13.40
CA LYS A 68 -4.71 -2.48 14.73
C LYS A 68 -3.74 -2.82 15.85
N ARG A 69 -2.99 -3.92 15.71
CA ARG A 69 -2.04 -4.36 16.74
C ARG A 69 -0.89 -3.36 16.91
N VAL A 70 -0.34 -2.87 15.80
CA VAL A 70 0.72 -1.86 15.81
C VAL A 70 0.22 -0.54 16.40
N ASP A 71 -0.98 -0.09 16.04
CA ASP A 71 -1.58 1.13 16.61
C ASP A 71 -1.75 1.01 18.13
N ALA A 72 -2.23 -0.13 18.62
CA ALA A 72 -2.36 -0.39 20.06
C ALA A 72 -1.00 -0.36 20.79
N LEU A 73 0.03 -1.01 20.24
CA LEU A 73 1.37 -1.03 20.82
C LEU A 73 1.99 0.37 20.86
N ILE A 74 1.77 1.18 19.82
CA ILE A 74 2.27 2.55 19.79
C ILE A 74 1.54 3.43 20.82
N GLN A 75 0.22 3.28 20.99
CA GLN A 75 -0.51 3.98 22.07
C GLN A 75 0.03 3.60 23.45
N GLN A 76 0.49 2.36 23.62
CA GLN A 76 1.16 1.87 24.83
C GLN A 76 2.64 2.28 24.92
N LYS A 77 3.17 2.98 23.89
CA LYS A 77 4.58 3.36 23.74
C LYS A 77 5.54 2.16 23.68
N ASP A 78 5.04 0.97 23.35
CA ASP A 78 5.84 -0.21 23.10
C ASP A 78 6.32 -0.23 21.63
N PHE A 79 7.25 0.68 21.34
CA PHE A 79 7.75 0.89 20.00
C PHE A 79 8.62 -0.27 19.51
N ASP A 80 9.28 -1.00 20.40
CA ASP A 80 10.17 -2.09 20.05
C ASP A 80 9.37 -3.33 19.62
N GLU A 81 8.32 -3.70 20.35
CA GLU A 81 7.43 -4.78 19.93
C GLU A 81 6.68 -4.41 18.64
N ALA A 82 6.21 -3.16 18.53
CA ALA A 82 5.60 -2.66 17.30
C ALA A 82 6.55 -2.83 16.10
N ARG A 83 7.81 -2.41 16.24
CA ARG A 83 8.84 -2.54 15.20
C ARG A 83 9.07 -3.99 14.80
N LEU A 84 9.15 -4.89 15.79
CA LEU A 84 9.39 -6.31 15.55
C LEU A 84 8.26 -6.95 14.74
N ILE A 85 7.01 -6.68 15.10
CA ILE A 85 5.83 -7.19 14.37
C ILE A 85 5.80 -6.67 12.94
N ILE A 86 6.08 -5.38 12.73
CA ILE A 86 6.09 -4.78 11.39
C ILE A 86 7.18 -5.42 10.53
N LYS A 87 8.41 -5.57 11.05
CA LYS A 87 9.52 -6.18 10.32
C LYS A 87 9.26 -7.65 9.98
N ASP A 88 8.73 -8.43 10.92
CA ASP A 88 8.30 -9.81 10.67
C ASP A 88 7.22 -9.88 9.58
N SER A 89 6.26 -8.94 9.61
CA SER A 89 5.21 -8.84 8.60
C SER A 89 5.79 -8.54 7.21
N ILE A 90 6.76 -7.61 7.09
CA ILE A 90 7.44 -7.30 5.82
C ILE A 90 8.10 -8.56 5.23
N LEU A 91 8.72 -9.41 6.06
CA LEU A 91 9.37 -10.64 5.60
C LEU A 91 8.37 -11.68 5.08
N LYS A 92 7.16 -11.72 5.64
CA LYS A 92 6.10 -12.68 5.28
C LYS A 92 5.29 -12.28 4.05
N VAL A 93 5.38 -11.02 3.63
CA VAL A 93 4.57 -10.49 2.54
C VAL A 93 5.08 -10.97 1.17
N ASN A 94 4.21 -11.71 0.46
CA ASN A 94 4.52 -12.24 -0.87
C ASN A 94 4.24 -11.26 -2.03
N PHE A 95 3.61 -10.11 -1.77
CA PHE A 95 3.14 -9.16 -2.79
C PHE A 95 3.72 -7.75 -2.61
N SER A 96 4.23 -7.16 -3.68
CA SER A 96 4.91 -5.84 -3.65
C SER A 96 4.03 -4.68 -3.16
N ILE A 97 2.73 -4.70 -3.45
CA ILE A 97 1.80 -3.63 -3.04
C ILE A 97 1.56 -3.67 -1.52
N THR A 98 1.43 -4.87 -0.95
CA THR A 98 1.31 -5.08 0.49
C THR A 98 2.62 -4.70 1.19
N SER A 99 3.77 -4.90 0.53
CA SER A 99 5.10 -4.46 1.03
C SER A 99 5.13 -2.95 1.30
N VAL A 100 4.71 -2.13 0.32
CA VAL A 100 4.73 -0.66 0.47
C VAL A 100 3.79 -0.21 1.60
N LYS A 101 2.63 -0.85 1.76
CA LYS A 101 1.69 -0.54 2.85
C LYS A 101 2.31 -0.74 4.23
N ILE A 102 3.00 -1.85 4.43
CA ILE A 102 3.62 -2.19 5.72
C ILE A 102 4.93 -1.41 5.92
N GLU A 103 5.71 -1.17 4.87
CA GLU A 103 6.88 -0.29 4.90
C GLU A 103 6.52 1.14 5.30
N LYS A 104 5.37 1.67 4.82
CA LYS A 104 4.83 2.96 5.29
C LYS A 104 4.53 2.96 6.78
N LEU A 105 4.00 1.86 7.32
CA LEU A 105 3.72 1.74 8.75
C LEU A 105 5.02 1.75 9.56
N LEU A 106 6.07 1.07 9.08
CA LEU A 106 7.40 1.13 9.68
C LEU A 106 7.97 2.56 9.62
N LEU A 107 7.86 3.22 8.47
CA LEU A 107 8.34 4.59 8.29
C LEU A 107 7.70 5.56 9.30
N ILE A 108 6.39 5.45 9.48
CA ILE A 108 5.66 6.26 10.45
C ILE A 108 6.17 6.00 11.87
N LEU A 109 6.33 4.73 12.26
CA LEU A 109 6.90 4.37 13.55
C LEU A 109 8.30 4.97 13.77
N GLU A 110 9.20 4.81 12.79
CA GLU A 110 10.57 5.34 12.90
C GLU A 110 10.59 6.87 12.97
N LEU A 111 9.68 7.56 12.27
CA LEU A 111 9.51 9.02 12.40
C LEU A 111 8.96 9.42 13.78
N THR A 112 8.03 8.66 14.35
CA THR A 112 7.47 8.90 15.69
C THR A 112 8.55 8.81 16.76
N VAL A 113 9.38 7.75 16.73
CA VAL A 113 10.46 7.56 17.70
C VAL A 113 11.71 8.40 17.45
N GLY A 114 11.75 9.16 16.35
CA GLY A 114 12.88 10.01 15.98
C GLY A 114 14.09 9.24 15.40
N ASN A 115 13.88 8.02 14.91
CA ASN A 115 14.92 7.25 14.22
C ASN A 115 15.04 7.69 12.75
N ASN A 116 15.54 8.90 12.57
CA ASN A 116 15.59 9.59 11.27
C ASN A 116 16.45 8.84 10.24
N ARG A 117 17.47 8.09 10.69
CA ARG A 117 18.30 7.24 9.82
C ARG A 117 17.49 6.14 9.15
N GLU A 118 16.73 5.35 9.93
CA GLU A 118 15.94 4.27 9.36
C GLU A 118 14.74 4.82 8.57
N ALA A 119 14.10 5.90 9.05
CA ALA A 119 13.05 6.59 8.30
C ALA A 119 13.52 7.02 6.90
N LYS A 120 14.66 7.70 6.80
CA LYS A 120 15.26 8.10 5.52
C LYS A 120 15.56 6.91 4.62
N LYS A 121 16.17 5.86 5.17
CA LYS A 121 16.47 4.63 4.43
C LYS A 121 15.20 3.99 3.86
N ILE A 122 14.10 3.93 4.63
CA ILE A 122 12.82 3.40 4.14
C ILE A 122 12.31 4.26 2.98
N ILE A 123 12.32 5.59 3.10
CA ILE A 123 11.91 6.52 2.03
C ILE A 123 12.68 6.27 0.73
N GLU A 124 14.00 6.07 0.82
CA GLU A 124 14.89 5.91 -0.33
C GLU A 124 14.82 4.50 -0.96
N THR A 125 14.61 3.46 -0.16
CA THR A 125 14.68 2.06 -0.61
C THR A 125 13.33 1.45 -0.96
N THR A 126 12.24 2.00 -0.44
CA THR A 126 10.86 1.57 -0.75
C THR A 126 10.59 1.71 -2.24
N LYS A 127 10.06 0.66 -2.87
CA LYS A 127 9.65 0.68 -4.28
C LYS A 127 8.22 1.25 -4.40
N TRP A 128 8.11 2.57 -4.23
CA TRP A 128 6.83 3.29 -4.18
C TRP A 128 5.90 3.02 -5.37
N GLY A 129 6.43 3.02 -6.60
CA GLY A 129 5.67 2.66 -7.80
C GLY A 129 4.39 3.51 -7.94
N ARG A 130 3.21 2.88 -7.86
CA ARG A 130 1.92 3.60 -7.94
C ARG A 130 1.67 4.56 -6.75
N PHE A 131 2.46 4.43 -5.69
CA PHE A 131 2.39 5.26 -4.48
C PHE A 131 3.47 6.37 -4.47
N GLU A 132 4.14 6.66 -5.60
CA GLU A 132 5.17 7.71 -5.67
C GLU A 132 4.68 9.07 -5.17
N SER A 133 3.41 9.41 -5.38
CA SER A 133 2.86 10.65 -4.84
C SER A 133 2.76 10.65 -3.32
N GLU A 134 2.52 9.49 -2.69
CA GLU A 134 2.53 9.37 -1.23
C GLU A 134 3.95 9.53 -0.66
N LYS A 135 5.00 9.21 -1.44
CA LYS A 135 6.38 9.48 -1.04
C LYS A 135 6.60 10.96 -0.70
N PHE A 136 6.04 11.89 -1.49
CA PHE A 136 6.16 13.32 -1.22
C PHE A 136 5.57 13.71 0.15
N TYR A 137 4.51 13.05 0.58
CA TYR A 137 3.95 13.27 1.91
C TYR A 137 4.94 12.87 3.01
N PHE A 138 5.57 11.69 2.89
CA PHE A 138 6.55 11.24 3.87
C PHE A 138 7.87 12.00 3.83
N GLU A 139 8.32 12.44 2.66
CA GLU A 139 9.48 13.34 2.54
C GLU A 139 9.21 14.68 3.22
N ALA A 140 8.00 15.24 3.07
CA ALA A 140 7.61 16.43 3.80
C ALA A 140 7.63 16.20 5.32
N LEU A 141 7.00 15.13 5.83
CA LEU A 141 7.01 14.81 7.26
C LEU A 141 8.43 14.61 7.82
N PHE A 142 9.29 13.89 7.09
CA PHE A 142 10.69 13.68 7.47
C PHE A 142 11.45 15.01 7.57
N LEU A 143 11.31 15.88 6.58
CA LEU A 143 11.97 17.18 6.58
C LEU A 143 11.45 18.10 7.69
N LEU A 144 10.15 18.05 7.99
CA LEU A 144 9.57 18.79 9.12
C LEU A 144 10.15 18.30 10.46
N LYS A 145 10.32 16.99 10.64
CA LYS A 145 10.99 16.42 11.81
C LYS A 145 12.45 16.84 11.95
N GLU A 146 13.15 17.02 10.84
CA GLU A 146 14.51 17.56 10.78
C GLU A 146 14.56 19.10 10.92
N GLY A 147 13.41 19.78 11.06
CA GLY A 147 13.33 21.24 11.14
C GLY A 147 13.52 21.97 9.80
N ARG A 148 13.62 21.23 8.69
CA ARG A 148 13.86 21.74 7.33
C ARG A 148 12.55 22.16 6.65
N LYS A 149 11.91 23.20 7.20
CA LYS A 149 10.56 23.64 6.83
C LYS A 149 10.43 24.03 5.35
N ASP A 150 11.39 24.79 4.82
CA ASP A 150 11.32 25.29 3.44
C ASP A 150 11.38 24.15 2.42
N GLU A 151 12.22 23.15 2.68
CA GLU A 151 12.33 21.97 1.81
C GLU A 151 11.09 21.09 1.92
N ALA A 152 10.51 20.94 3.12
CA ALA A 152 9.25 20.24 3.29
C ALA A 152 8.12 20.90 2.48
N LEU A 153 8.11 22.25 2.40
CA LEU A 153 7.12 23.00 1.64
C LEU A 153 7.19 22.68 0.14
N GLU A 154 8.38 22.47 -0.41
CA GLU A 154 8.54 22.06 -1.82
C GLU A 154 7.89 20.70 -2.09
N TYR A 155 8.00 19.75 -1.17
CA TYR A 155 7.34 18.45 -1.29
C TYR A 155 5.82 18.54 -1.11
N TYR A 156 5.34 19.41 -0.22
CA TYR A 156 3.91 19.72 -0.11
C TYR A 156 3.33 20.31 -1.41
N LYS A 157 4.04 21.27 -2.03
CA LYS A 157 3.65 21.83 -3.35
C LYS A 157 3.60 20.75 -4.44
N LYS A 158 4.58 19.83 -4.45
CA LYS A 158 4.56 18.66 -5.36
C LYS A 158 3.31 17.81 -5.12
N LEU A 159 2.99 17.49 -3.87
CA LEU A 159 1.81 16.70 -3.51
C LEU A 159 0.51 17.36 -4.00
N ILE A 160 0.34 18.67 -3.82
CA ILE A 160 -0.82 19.44 -4.33
C ILE A 160 -0.93 19.32 -5.85
N LYS A 161 0.17 19.49 -6.58
CA LYS A 161 0.19 19.38 -8.04
C LYS A 161 -0.28 17.99 -8.50
N TRP A 162 0.17 16.94 -7.81
CA TRP A 162 -0.25 15.57 -8.07
C TRP A 162 -1.72 15.33 -7.69
N ASN A 163 -2.20 15.85 -6.57
CA ASN A 163 -3.59 15.68 -6.16
C ASN A 163 -4.60 16.23 -7.18
N LYS A 164 -4.29 17.37 -7.82
CA LYS A 164 -5.08 17.92 -8.92
C LYS A 164 -5.15 16.94 -10.11
N ARG A 165 -4.03 16.30 -10.44
CA ARG A 165 -3.95 15.30 -11.52
C ARG A 165 -4.73 14.01 -11.20
N TYR A 166 -4.76 13.61 -9.92
CA TYR A 166 -5.39 12.37 -9.46
C TYR A 166 -6.77 12.57 -8.80
N LYS A 167 -7.54 13.55 -9.27
CA LYS A 167 -8.95 13.78 -8.84
C LYS A 167 -9.13 13.78 -7.32
N LYS A 168 -8.25 14.48 -6.58
CA LYS A 168 -8.32 14.61 -5.12
C LYS A 168 -8.00 13.32 -4.32
N ALA A 169 -7.32 12.33 -4.91
CA ALA A 169 -6.94 11.09 -4.22
C ALA A 169 -6.05 11.27 -2.98
N TYR A 170 -5.34 12.39 -2.86
CA TYR A 170 -4.40 12.70 -1.78
C TYR A 170 -4.85 13.88 -0.92
N GLN A 171 -6.14 14.23 -0.97
CA GLN A 171 -6.67 15.40 -0.26
C GLN A 171 -6.39 15.31 1.24
N LYS A 172 -6.59 14.14 1.85
CA LYS A 172 -6.33 13.93 3.29
C LYS A 172 -4.88 14.22 3.68
N GLN A 173 -3.92 13.76 2.89
CA GLN A 173 -2.50 14.02 3.13
C GLN A 173 -2.16 15.51 3.01
N ILE A 174 -2.80 16.21 2.07
CA ILE A 174 -2.66 17.65 1.89
C ILE A 174 -3.24 18.40 3.08
N ASP A 175 -4.46 18.08 3.49
CA ASP A 175 -5.12 18.71 4.64
C ASP A 175 -4.27 18.52 5.91
N ASN A 176 -3.71 17.32 6.10
CA ASN A 176 -2.81 17.04 7.22
C ASN A 176 -1.55 17.91 7.19
N LEU A 177 -0.86 17.98 6.05
CA LEU A 177 0.31 18.85 5.93
C LEU A 177 -0.06 20.32 6.13
N GLN A 178 -1.21 20.77 5.63
CA GLN A 178 -1.70 22.13 5.81
C GLN A 178 -1.86 22.47 7.30
N VAL A 179 -2.51 21.59 8.07
CA VAL A 179 -2.66 21.77 9.52
C VAL A 179 -1.29 21.81 10.21
N ILE A 180 -0.38 20.91 9.83
CA ILE A 180 0.98 20.87 10.41
C ILE A 180 1.74 22.15 10.10
N PHE A 181 1.76 22.63 8.85
CA PHE A 181 2.41 23.88 8.47
C PHE A 181 1.81 25.07 9.22
N ARG A 182 0.49 25.13 9.36
CA ARG A 182 -0.16 26.20 10.12
C ARG A 182 0.22 26.14 11.60
N TYR A 183 0.24 24.97 12.23
CA TYR A 183 0.73 24.85 13.61
C TYR A 183 2.18 25.33 13.75
N ILE A 184 3.05 24.92 12.84
CA ILE A 184 4.47 25.27 12.86
C ILE A 184 4.71 26.77 12.68
N ASN A 185 3.85 27.46 11.93
CA ASN A 185 3.99 28.87 11.60
C ASN A 185 3.23 29.79 12.57
N GLU A 186 2.05 29.36 13.02
CA GLU A 186 1.07 30.20 13.73
C GLU A 186 0.74 29.66 15.14
N GLY A 187 1.19 28.45 15.49
CA GLY A 187 0.88 27.81 16.78
C GLY A 187 -0.55 27.28 16.92
N VAL A 188 -1.35 27.30 15.85
CA VAL A 188 -2.76 26.89 15.88
C VAL A 188 -2.87 25.36 15.96
N LYS A 189 -3.37 24.85 17.09
CA LYS A 189 -3.70 23.43 17.27
C LYS A 189 -5.08 23.11 16.70
N GLU A 190 -5.12 22.31 15.64
CA GLU A 190 -6.36 21.75 15.09
C GLU A 190 -6.31 20.23 15.05
N ASN A 191 -7.50 19.61 15.04
CA ASN A 191 -7.63 18.16 15.06
C ASN A 191 -7.21 17.58 13.71
N ILE A 192 -6.10 16.83 13.67
CA ILE A 192 -5.59 16.25 12.44
C ILE A 192 -6.34 14.95 12.14
N GLU A 193 -7.09 14.91 11.05
CA GLU A 193 -7.74 13.68 10.57
C GLU A 193 -6.78 12.86 9.70
N THR A 194 -6.07 11.94 10.35
CA THR A 194 -5.00 11.19 9.70
C THR A 194 -5.47 9.80 9.30
N GLN A 195 -5.01 9.31 8.13
CA GLN A 195 -5.12 7.89 7.80
C GLN A 195 -4.31 7.02 8.78
N PHE A 196 -3.33 7.62 9.44
CA PHE A 196 -2.47 7.00 10.44
C PHE A 196 -2.46 7.88 11.69
N PRO A 197 -3.19 7.52 12.77
CA PRO A 197 -3.28 8.30 14.02
C PRO A 197 -1.92 8.82 14.52
N LEU A 198 -0.90 8.00 14.29
CA LEU A 198 0.52 8.22 14.52
C LEU A 198 1.13 9.50 13.91
N VAL A 199 0.53 10.09 12.89
CA VAL A 199 1.02 11.35 12.32
C VAL A 199 0.93 12.50 13.33
N LYS A 200 -0.02 12.47 14.27
CA LYS A 200 -0.06 13.42 15.40
C LYS A 200 1.14 13.23 16.31
N GLU A 201 1.46 11.98 16.64
CA GLU A 201 2.63 11.60 17.43
C GLU A 201 3.94 11.98 16.74
N ILE A 202 4.00 11.92 15.39
CA ILE A 202 5.15 12.42 14.63
C ILE A 202 5.37 13.91 14.93
N MET A 203 4.34 14.74 15.08
CA MET A 203 4.56 16.18 15.25
C MET A 203 4.46 16.67 16.70
N ASN A 204 4.26 15.78 17.67
CA ASN A 204 4.00 16.10 19.08
C ASN A 204 2.84 17.12 19.24
N LEU A 205 1.81 17.02 18.39
CA LEU A 205 0.68 17.98 18.31
C LEU A 205 -0.44 17.63 19.27
#